data_AF-M3A7F2-F1
#
_entry.id   AF-M3A7F2-F1
#
_cell.length_a   1.000
_cell.length_b   1.000
_cell.length_c   1.000
_cell.angle_alpha   90.00
_cell.angle_beta   90.00
_cell.angle_gamma   90.00
#
_symmetry.space_group_name_H-M   'P 1'
#
loop_
_entity.id
_entity.type
_entity.pdbx_description
1 polymer ?
#
loop_
_entity_poly.entity_id
_entity_poly.type
_entity_poly.pdbx_seq_one_letter_code
_entity_poly.pdbx_strand_id
1 'polypeptide(L)'
;MPFTAILSITHRATGVALAVGTVVLAYWLASAAYGPAAYGHAQAVLGSWLGKLALFGWTGALFYHLCNGIRHLFWDKGRGYGIAEADKSGRMVVGATAALTVLAWIIGL
;
A
#
# COMPACT_ATOMS: atom_id res chain seq x y z
N MET A 1 16.86 -15.65 1.07
CA MET A 1 17.04 -14.47 1.94
C MET A 1 16.28 -14.68 3.23
N PRO A 2 16.77 -14.22 4.40
CA PRO A 2 15.99 -14.25 5.64
C PRO A 2 14.64 -13.55 5.46
N PHE A 3 13.58 -14.02 6.13
CA PHE A 3 12.22 -13.46 6.00
C PHE A 3 12.20 -11.95 6.29
N THR A 4 12.92 -11.51 7.33
CA THR A 4 13.06 -10.09 7.68
C THR A 4 13.73 -9.25 6.58
N ALA A 5 14.67 -9.82 5.84
CA ALA A 5 15.32 -9.16 4.71
C ALA A 5 14.37 -9.02 3.51
N ILE A 6 13.53 -10.04 3.24
CA ILE A 6 12.46 -9.96 2.23
C ILE A 6 11.52 -8.82 2.60
N LEU A 7 11.09 -8.74 3.87
CA LEU A 7 10.19 -7.67 4.29
C LEU A 7 10.80 -6.27 4.11
N SER A 8 12.10 -6.12 4.35
CA SER A 8 12.82 -4.87 4.17
C SER A 8 12.90 -4.42 2.70
N ILE A 9 13.22 -5.33 1.77
CA ILE A 9 13.26 -4.95 0.34
C ILE A 9 11.85 -4.65 -0.20
N THR A 10 10.85 -5.41 0.23
CA THR A 10 9.45 -5.15 -0.12
C THR A 10 8.98 -3.79 0.40
N HIS A 11 9.44 -3.35 1.58
CA HIS A 11 9.09 -2.03 2.11
C HIS A 11 9.63 -0.89 1.25
N ARG A 12 10.86 -1.04 0.74
CA ARG A 12 11.45 -0.08 -0.20
C ARG A 12 10.72 -0.08 -1.54
N ALA A 13 10.45 -1.27 -2.11
CA ALA A 13 9.74 -1.39 -3.37
C ALA A 13 8.32 -0.81 -3.30
N THR A 14 7.59 -1.07 -2.22
CA THR A 14 6.27 -0.47 -1.98
C THR A 14 6.34 1.03 -1.80
N GLY A 15 7.39 1.58 -1.18
CA GLY A 15 7.61 3.02 -1.11
C GLY A 15 7.76 3.67 -2.48
N VAL A 16 8.49 3.04 -3.40
CA VAL A 16 8.61 3.51 -4.80
C VAL A 16 7.27 3.43 -5.53
N ALA A 17 6.55 2.31 -5.40
CA ALA A 17 5.21 2.15 -6.00
C ALA A 17 4.22 3.21 -5.49
N LEU A 18 4.30 3.57 -4.20
CA LEU A 18 3.49 4.62 -3.61
C LEU A 18 3.83 6.00 -4.16
N ALA A 19 5.11 6.33 -4.31
CA ALA A 19 5.53 7.59 -4.92
C ALA A 19 4.98 7.74 -6.35
N VAL A 20 5.07 6.68 -7.17
CA VAL A 20 4.52 6.68 -8.53
C VAL A 20 3.00 6.82 -8.52
N GLY A 21 2.29 6.00 -7.74
CA GLY A 21 0.82 6.07 -7.71
C GLY A 21 0.27 7.34 -7.04
N THR A 22 1.06 8.07 -6.27
CA THR A 22 0.68 9.40 -5.75
C THR A 22 0.47 10.40 -6.90
N VAL A 23 1.24 10.29 -8.00
CA VAL A 23 1.02 11.10 -9.21
C VAL A 23 -0.35 10.78 -9.83
N VAL A 24 -0.73 9.50 -9.85
CA VAL A 24 -2.04 9.06 -10.36
C VAL A 24 -3.17 9.56 -9.45
N LEU A 25 -2.98 9.52 -8.12
CA LEU A 25 -3.93 10.07 -7.15
C LEU A 25 -4.11 11.59 -7.34
N ALA A 26 -3.01 12.31 -7.54
CA ALA A 26 -3.05 13.74 -7.83
C ALA A 26 -3.79 14.04 -9.14
N TYR A 27 -3.56 13.26 -10.19
CA TYR A 27 -4.32 13.34 -11.45
C TYR A 27 -5.82 13.12 -11.25
N TRP A 28 -6.21 12.12 -10.46
CA TRP A 28 -7.62 11.84 -10.17
C TRP A 28 -8.28 12.98 -9.40
N LEU A 29 -7.62 13.48 -8.35
CA LEU A 29 -8.09 14.64 -7.57
C LEU A 29 -8.21 15.91 -8.42
N ALA A 30 -7.20 16.19 -9.26
CA ALA A 30 -7.23 17.32 -10.17
C ALA A 30 -8.39 17.19 -11.17
N SER A 31 -8.57 16.00 -11.76
CA SER A 31 -9.66 15.73 -12.69
C SER A 31 -11.04 15.92 -12.05
N ALA A 32 -11.20 15.61 -10.77
CA ALA A 32 -12.42 15.90 -10.02
C ALA A 32 -12.70 17.42 -9.89
N ALA A 33 -11.65 18.25 -9.80
CA ALA A 33 -11.77 19.70 -9.73
C ALA A 33 -12.03 20.38 -11.10
N TYR A 34 -11.52 19.80 -12.20
CA TYR A 34 -11.65 20.36 -13.55
C TYR A 34 -13.03 20.13 -14.21
N GLY A 35 -13.90 19.36 -13.57
CA GLY A 35 -15.31 19.20 -13.97
C GLY A 35 -15.65 17.84 -14.58
N PRO A 36 -16.93 17.64 -14.96
CA PRO A 36 -17.48 16.31 -15.23
C PRO A 36 -16.80 15.55 -16.37
N ALA A 37 -16.38 16.25 -17.43
CA ALA A 37 -15.71 15.61 -18.57
C ALA A 37 -14.33 15.04 -18.21
N ALA A 38 -13.52 15.83 -17.50
CA ALA A 38 -12.20 15.40 -17.04
C ALA A 38 -12.31 14.25 -16.03
N TYR A 39 -13.22 14.38 -15.06
CA TYR A 39 -13.47 13.33 -14.08
C TYR A 39 -14.00 12.04 -14.72
N GLY A 40 -14.90 12.15 -15.71
CA GLY A 40 -15.41 11.01 -16.47
C GLY A 40 -14.30 10.23 -17.18
N HIS A 41 -13.30 10.93 -17.75
CA HIS A 41 -12.14 10.26 -18.33
C HIS A 41 -11.30 9.53 -17.28
N ALA A 42 -11.00 10.20 -16.15
CA ALA A 42 -10.27 9.57 -15.05
C ALA A 42 -10.98 8.32 -14.50
N GLN A 43 -12.31 8.37 -14.37
CA GLN A 43 -13.13 7.23 -13.97
C GLN A 43 -13.13 6.11 -15.01
N ALA A 44 -13.15 6.41 -16.31
CA ALA A 44 -13.08 5.39 -17.35
C ALA A 44 -11.75 4.64 -17.31
N VAL A 45 -10.63 5.35 -17.09
CA VAL A 45 -9.29 4.75 -17.01
C VAL A 45 -9.13 3.94 -15.72
N LEU A 46 -9.38 4.55 -14.55
CA LEU A 46 -9.17 3.90 -13.26
C LEU A 46 -10.22 2.84 -12.93
N GLY A 47 -11.44 2.99 -13.48
CA GLY A 47 -12.53 2.02 -13.35
C GLY A 47 -12.42 0.84 -14.32
N SER A 48 -11.54 0.91 -15.33
CA SER A 48 -11.25 -0.21 -16.22
C SER A 48 -10.67 -1.41 -15.45
N TRP A 49 -10.73 -2.60 -16.03
CA TRP A 49 -10.13 -3.81 -15.44
C TRP A 49 -8.66 -3.59 -15.04
N LEU A 50 -7.86 -3.02 -15.94
CA LEU A 50 -6.44 -2.75 -15.67
C LEU A 50 -6.25 -1.64 -14.62
N GLY A 51 -7.10 -0.61 -14.64
CA GLY A 51 -7.10 0.45 -13.64
C GLY A 51 -7.38 -0.09 -12.23
N LYS A 52 -8.41 -0.94 -12.09
CA LYS A 52 -8.73 -1.62 -10.84
C LYS A 52 -7.62 -2.56 -10.40
N LEU A 53 -7.02 -3.34 -11.29
CA LEU A 53 -5.87 -4.20 -10.95
C LEU A 53 -4.68 -3.38 -10.43
N ALA A 54 -4.37 -2.25 -11.07
CA ALA A 54 -3.33 -1.34 -10.61
C ALA A 54 -3.67 -0.70 -9.25
N LEU A 55 -4.92 -0.27 -9.04
CA LEU A 55 -5.40 0.25 -7.76
C LEU A 55 -5.34 -0.82 -6.65
N PHE A 56 -5.61 -2.09 -6.98
CA PHE A 56 -5.53 -3.20 -6.02
C PHE A 56 -4.08 -3.39 -5.57
N GLY A 57 -3.15 -3.44 -6.54
CA GLY A 57 -1.72 -3.51 -6.24
C GLY A 57 -1.23 -2.30 -5.44
N TRP A 58 -1.68 -1.09 -5.78
CA TRP A 58 -1.28 0.15 -5.11
C TRP A 58 -1.81 0.24 -3.67
N THR A 59 -3.06 -0.14 -3.43
CA THR A 59 -3.64 -0.22 -2.07
C THR A 59 -2.99 -1.32 -1.23
N GLY A 60 -2.63 -2.46 -1.84
CA GLY A 60 -1.78 -3.48 -1.22
C GLY A 60 -0.41 -2.94 -0.80
N ALA A 61 0.25 -2.21 -1.70
CA ALA A 61 1.52 -1.54 -1.39
C ALA A 61 1.38 -0.50 -0.27
N LEU A 62 0.27 0.25 -0.24
CA LEU A 62 -0.04 1.23 0.80
C LEU A 62 -0.12 0.58 2.18
N PHE A 63 -0.95 -0.44 2.35
CA PHE A 63 -1.11 -1.10 3.64
C PHE A 63 0.14 -1.84 4.07
N TYR A 64 0.86 -2.47 3.13
CA TYR A 64 2.14 -3.08 3.43
C TYR A 64 3.16 -2.07 3.95
N HIS A 65 3.32 -0.95 3.22
CA HIS A 65 4.27 0.08 3.57
C HIS A 65 3.94 0.71 4.92
N LEU A 66 2.65 0.96 5.19
CA LEU A 66 2.15 1.45 6.46
C LEU A 66 2.43 0.48 7.61
N CYS A 67 2.00 -0.78 7.49
CA CYS A 67 2.17 -1.79 8.55
C CYS A 67 3.64 -2.06 8.84
N ASN A 68 4.48 -2.20 7.80
CA ASN A 68 5.91 -2.39 8.00
C ASN A 68 6.58 -1.11 8.51
N GLY A 69 6.13 0.08 8.11
CA GLY A 69 6.59 1.36 8.64
C GLY A 69 6.31 1.49 10.15
N ILE A 70 5.11 1.10 10.61
CA ILE A 70 4.80 1.03 12.04
C ILE A 70 5.75 0.08 12.76
N ARG A 71 6.07 -1.09 12.17
CA ARG A 71 7.08 -2.01 12.72
C ARG A 71 8.45 -1.34 12.85
N HIS A 72 8.88 -0.58 11.84
CA HIS A 72 10.12 0.20 11.91
C HIS A 72 10.09 1.24 13.04
N LEU A 73 8.97 1.95 13.23
CA LEU A 73 8.83 2.91 14.33
C LEU A 73 8.90 2.27 15.72
N PHE A 74 8.51 0.99 15.87
CA PHE A 74 8.74 0.23 17.10
C PHE A 74 10.21 -0.09 17.30
N TRP A 75 10.91 -0.49 16.23
CA TRP A 75 12.35 -0.70 16.25
C TRP A 75 13.09 0.60 16.60
N ASP A 76 12.72 1.74 16.04
CA ASP A 76 13.37 3.03 16.35
C ASP A 76 13.22 3.43 17.84
N LYS A 77 12.20 2.91 18.54
CA LYS A 77 11.99 3.07 19.99
C LYS A 77 12.69 2.01 20.84
N GLY A 78 13.50 1.16 20.23
CA GLY A 78 14.26 0.13 20.94
C GLY A 78 13.49 -1.16 21.24
N ARG A 79 12.33 -1.41 20.62
CA ARG A 79 11.44 -2.55 20.93
C ARG A 79 11.38 -3.54 19.77
N GLY A 80 11.34 -4.85 20.04
CA GLY A 80 11.04 -5.87 19.01
C GLY A 80 12.25 -6.32 18.17
N TYR A 81 13.47 -6.21 18.71
CA TYR A 81 14.71 -6.62 18.05
C TYR A 81 15.04 -8.11 18.20
N GLY A 82 14.40 -8.81 19.14
CA GLY A 82 14.63 -10.25 19.31
C GLY A 82 14.29 -11.00 18.01
N ILE A 83 15.07 -12.02 17.65
CA ILE A 83 14.87 -12.76 16.39
C ILE A 83 13.42 -13.29 16.29
N ALA A 84 12.90 -13.87 17.38
CA ALA A 84 11.53 -14.35 17.44
C ALA A 84 10.49 -13.22 17.33
N GLU A 85 10.78 -12.04 17.89
CA GLU A 85 9.90 -10.88 17.84
C GLU A 85 9.87 -10.25 16.44
N ALA A 86 11.03 -10.15 15.78
CA ALA A 86 11.18 -9.63 14.43
C ALA A 86 10.45 -10.52 13.40
N ASP A 87 10.49 -11.84 13.61
CA ASP A 87 9.77 -12.83 12.81
C ASP A 87 8.25 -12.79 13.05
N LYS A 88 7.83 -12.76 14.33
CA LYS A 88 6.41 -12.62 14.71
C LYS A 88 5.80 -11.34 14.16
N SER A 89 6.44 -10.20 14.39
CA SER A 89 5.99 -8.90 13.88
C SER A 89 5.98 -8.86 12.35
N GLY A 90 6.92 -9.55 11.69
CA GLY A 90 6.92 -9.72 10.25
C GLY A 90 5.68 -10.47 9.71
N ARG A 91 5.29 -11.57 10.35
CA ARG A 91 4.06 -12.28 10.01
C ARG A 91 2.81 -11.42 10.24
N MET A 92 2.80 -10.65 11.34
CA MET A 92 1.70 -9.72 11.63
C MET A 92 1.56 -8.64 10.54
N VAL A 93 2.68 -8.09 10.04
CA VAL A 93 2.67 -7.14 8.91
C VAL A 93 1.99 -7.74 7.70
N VAL A 94 2.35 -8.97 7.31
CA VAL A 94 1.76 -9.64 6.13
C VAL A 94 0.27 -9.90 6.33
N GLY A 95 -0.13 -10.44 7.48
CA GLY A 95 -1.54 -10.71 7.79
C GLY A 95 -2.39 -9.44 7.84
N ALA A 96 -1.90 -8.38 8.50
CA ALA A 96 -2.58 -7.10 8.58
C ALA A 96 -2.70 -6.43 7.21
N THR A 97 -1.66 -6.51 6.36
CA THR A 97 -1.69 -6.02 4.98
C THR A 97 -2.83 -6.68 4.21
N ALA A 98 -2.88 -8.01 4.20
CA ALA A 98 -3.91 -8.75 3.48
C ALA A 98 -5.32 -8.41 3.99
N ALA A 99 -5.51 -8.37 5.30
CA ALA A 99 -6.79 -8.02 5.92
C ALA A 99 -7.24 -6.59 5.53
N LEU A 100 -6.36 -5.60 5.66
CA LEU A 100 -6.67 -4.21 5.33
C LEU A 100 -6.97 -4.02 3.84
N THR A 101 -6.19 -4.65 2.95
CA THR A 101 -6.45 -4.60 1.50
C THR A 101 -7.80 -5.21 1.17
N VAL A 102 -8.11 -6.40 1.69
CA VAL A 102 -9.40 -7.06 1.42
C VAL A 102 -10.55 -6.23 1.98
N LEU A 103 -10.45 -5.73 3.21
CA LEU A 103 -11.49 -4.89 3.82
C LEU A 103 -11.73 -3.60 3.02
N ALA A 104 -10.67 -2.93 2.59
CA ALA A 104 -10.78 -1.71 1.78
C ALA A 104 -11.52 -1.98 0.46
N TRP A 105 -11.28 -3.13 -0.17
CA TRP A 105 -11.94 -3.50 -1.41
C TRP A 105 -13.38 -3.98 -1.21
N ILE A 106 -13.69 -4.67 -0.11
CA ILE A 106 -15.06 -5.04 0.24
C ILE A 106 -15.91 -3.78 0.52
N ILE A 107 -15.34 -2.79 1.21
CA ILE A 107 -16.05 -1.55 1.56
C ILE A 107 -16.15 -0.59 0.37
N GLY A 108 -15.14 -0.55 -0.49
CA GLY A 108 -15.05 0.37 -1.62
C GLY A 108 -15.71 -0.10 -2.92
N LEU A 109 -16.13 -1.37 -3.00
CA LEU A 109 -16.97 -1.93 -4.08
C LEU A 109 -18.45 -1.62 -3.82
#